data_AF-A0A2V5X6B8-F1
#
_entry.id   AF-A0A2V5X6B8-F1
#
_cell.length_a   1.000
_cell.length_b   1.000
_cell.length_c   1.000
_cell.angle_alpha   90.00
_cell.angle_beta   90.00
_cell.angle_gamma   90.00
#
_symmetry.space_group_name_H-M   'P 1'
#
loop_
_entity.id
_entity.type
_entity.pdbx_description
1 polymer ?
#
loop_
_entity_poly.entity_id
_entity_poly.type
_entity_poly.pdbx_seq_one_letter_code
_entity_poly.pdbx_strand_id
1 'polypeptide(L)'
;TALGAGVHDWGEELAQRLLDSADAKALDWSNAPVEGMANTANPWFVQRRGSSDGDKSSWFLCSLPPGGESLTGILRSKPFAIPAKLSFFLAGHDGYPDKPPQKKNVDRLRLLSDRGSASRSENYASGAFENAAALRAALQDILVAEAWPPRNDTAQMVTWDLSQFAGRQGYFEVVDGDNGNAYAWLAIGRFDPSVVTVPKVSPNAIAHRQQAAAELVGALSLAKLEPRLAQALVNSATDIGACGAIAKTLVALHPGEILAALAPLVGEHAVPINLRRQIAQAIAGSESSESQDILNEAFRTLTRRLQVELATSLASNAAGAEHLLRLAAEGRAPAAILLERAVKDKLLASKPANINERIAQLTKGVAAPSGELQKLIDERRAAFDPKKASAPRGEKVFTLNCQPCHQIDGAGNVVGPQLDGVGGRGLERLLEDVLDPNRNVDPAFHTTMVSLKDGDVQSGLFRREEGEAIVLANSAGKEVSIPKKDIVERRASTTSLMPENFGEIISPADFDDLMAFLLAHGPKPTK
;
A
#
# COMPACT_ATOMS: atom_id res chain seq x y z
N THR A 1 -1.97 -33.10 -24.57
CA THR A 1 -3.09 -34.04 -24.38
C THR A 1 -4.15 -33.34 -23.60
N ALA A 2 -5.34 -33.13 -24.17
CA ALA A 2 -6.45 -32.55 -23.43
C ALA A 2 -6.79 -33.49 -22.25
N LEU A 3 -6.89 -32.93 -21.04
CA LEU A 3 -7.34 -33.69 -19.88
C LEU A 3 -8.77 -34.20 -20.14
N GLY A 4 -9.08 -35.42 -19.72
CA GLY A 4 -10.42 -36.00 -19.92
C GLY A 4 -11.49 -35.25 -19.16
N ALA A 5 -12.75 -35.29 -19.64
CA ALA A 5 -13.89 -34.60 -19.02
C ALA A 5 -14.02 -34.89 -17.50
N GLY A 6 -13.75 -36.12 -17.06
CA GLY A 6 -13.80 -36.48 -15.64
C GLY A 6 -12.79 -35.74 -14.74
N VAL A 7 -11.66 -35.25 -15.28
CA VAL A 7 -10.70 -34.43 -14.52
C VAL A 7 -11.20 -33.00 -14.37
N HIS A 8 -11.85 -32.45 -15.40
CA HIS A 8 -12.47 -31.13 -15.33
C HIS A 8 -13.65 -31.12 -14.35
N ASP A 9 -14.52 -32.13 -14.40
CA ASP A 9 -15.68 -32.24 -13.49
C ASP A 9 -15.23 -32.37 -12.02
N TRP A 10 -14.24 -33.24 -11.76
CA TRP A 10 -13.64 -33.37 -10.44
C TRP A 10 -12.98 -32.07 -9.97
N GLY A 11 -12.24 -31.41 -10.86
CA GLY A 11 -11.58 -30.14 -10.56
C GLY A 11 -12.56 -29.01 -10.25
N GLU A 12 -13.66 -28.93 -11.00
CA GLU A 12 -14.77 -28.00 -10.78
C GLU A 12 -15.42 -28.25 -9.41
N GLU A 13 -15.73 -29.51 -9.09
CA GLU A 13 -16.31 -29.89 -7.79
C GLU A 13 -15.36 -29.56 -6.62
N LEU A 14 -14.06 -29.86 -6.76
CA LEU A 14 -13.08 -29.59 -5.72
C LEU A 14 -12.87 -28.08 -5.52
N ALA A 15 -12.70 -27.31 -6.59
CA ALA A 15 -12.55 -25.85 -6.52
C ALA A 15 -13.80 -25.20 -5.90
N GLN A 16 -14.99 -25.65 -6.29
CA GLN A 16 -16.25 -25.20 -5.72
C GLN A 16 -16.32 -25.45 -4.21
N ARG A 17 -15.95 -26.66 -3.75
CA ARG A 17 -15.91 -26.99 -2.31
C ARG A 17 -14.90 -26.16 -1.54
N LEU A 18 -13.72 -25.92 -2.11
CA LEU A 18 -12.70 -25.08 -1.50
C LEU A 18 -13.21 -23.64 -1.30
N LEU A 19 -13.83 -23.05 -2.34
CA LEU A 19 -14.42 -21.71 -2.28
C LEU A 19 -15.62 -21.65 -1.33
N ASP A 20 -16.49 -22.66 -1.28
CA ASP A 20 -17.63 -22.73 -0.36
C ASP A 20 -17.17 -22.79 1.10
N SER A 21 -16.12 -23.56 1.36
CA SER A 21 -15.52 -23.65 2.69
C SER A 21 -14.77 -22.39 3.13
N ALA A 22 -14.66 -21.40 2.22
CA ALA A 22 -14.03 -20.11 2.40
C ALA A 22 -14.97 -18.94 2.02
N ASP A 23 -16.29 -19.18 2.03
CA ASP A 23 -17.29 -18.16 1.67
C ASP A 23 -17.16 -16.96 2.61
N ALA A 24 -16.95 -15.81 2.00
CA ALA A 24 -16.68 -14.56 2.67
C ALA A 24 -17.88 -14.02 3.49
N LYS A 25 -19.11 -14.49 3.22
CA LYS A 25 -20.27 -14.19 4.09
C LYS A 25 -20.17 -14.82 5.47
N ALA A 26 -19.29 -15.81 5.65
CA ALA A 26 -19.05 -16.49 6.92
C ALA A 26 -17.75 -16.02 7.62
N LEU A 27 -17.01 -15.07 7.03
CA LEU A 27 -15.77 -14.55 7.60
C LEU A 27 -16.07 -13.43 8.58
N ASP A 28 -16.09 -13.77 9.86
CA ASP A 28 -16.18 -12.80 10.96
C ASP A 28 -14.88 -11.99 11.13
N TRP A 29 -13.80 -12.38 10.45
CA TRP A 29 -12.46 -11.80 10.59
C TRP A 29 -11.75 -11.65 9.24
N SER A 30 -10.99 -10.57 9.10
CA SER A 30 -10.16 -10.26 7.94
C SER A 30 -8.71 -10.04 8.35
N ASN A 31 -7.75 -10.63 7.64
CA ASN A 31 -6.32 -10.41 7.84
C ASN A 31 -5.80 -9.30 6.92
N ALA A 32 -4.96 -8.45 7.47
CA ALA A 32 -4.19 -7.46 6.74
C ALA A 32 -2.74 -7.49 7.25
N PRO A 33 -1.75 -7.10 6.44
CA PRO A 33 -0.39 -6.95 6.93
C PRO A 33 -0.21 -5.79 7.90
N VAL A 34 0.87 -5.87 8.66
CA VAL A 34 1.41 -4.74 9.40
C VAL A 34 2.14 -3.82 8.43
N GLU A 35 1.77 -2.54 8.43
CA GLU A 35 2.37 -1.54 7.55
C GLU A 35 3.87 -1.39 7.82
N GLY A 36 4.68 -1.32 6.75
CA GLY A 36 6.14 -1.21 6.85
C GLY A 36 6.86 -2.52 7.22
N MET A 37 6.17 -3.65 7.36
CA MET A 37 6.77 -4.96 7.59
C MET A 37 6.83 -5.82 6.32
N ALA A 38 7.72 -6.81 6.32
CA ALA A 38 7.85 -7.77 5.24
C ALA A 38 6.57 -8.57 5.03
N ASN A 39 6.33 -9.01 3.79
CA ASN A 39 5.21 -9.89 3.48
C ASN A 39 5.44 -11.27 4.12
N THR A 40 4.67 -11.56 5.17
CA THR A 40 4.64 -12.88 5.80
C THR A 40 3.31 -13.57 5.51
N ALA A 41 3.33 -14.90 5.46
CA ALA A 41 2.10 -15.68 5.40
C ALA A 41 1.13 -15.30 6.54
N ASN A 42 -0.17 -15.47 6.33
CA ASN A 42 -1.20 -15.18 7.31
C ASN A 42 -0.94 -15.95 8.63
N PRO A 43 -0.64 -15.26 9.75
CA PRO A 43 -0.26 -15.92 11.00
C PRO A 43 -1.46 -16.50 11.74
N TRP A 44 -2.68 -16.07 11.39
CA TRP A 44 -3.85 -16.29 12.24
C TRP A 44 -4.45 -17.67 12.03
N PHE A 45 -4.47 -18.45 13.11
CA PHE A 45 -5.08 -19.77 13.17
C PHE A 45 -5.87 -19.95 14.46
N VAL A 46 -6.67 -21.02 14.53
CA VAL A 46 -7.42 -21.35 15.74
C VAL A 46 -6.78 -22.50 16.51
N GLN A 47 -6.68 -22.35 17.82
CA GLN A 47 -6.16 -23.38 18.72
C GLN A 47 -6.86 -23.38 20.07
N ARG A 48 -6.81 -24.52 20.76
CA ARG A 48 -7.31 -24.63 22.14
C ARG A 48 -6.30 -24.05 23.11
N ARG A 49 -6.77 -23.37 24.15
CA ARG A 49 -5.88 -22.72 25.12
C ARG A 49 -6.40 -22.77 26.55
N GLY A 50 -5.44 -22.90 27.47
CA GLY A 50 -5.67 -22.77 28.91
C GLY A 50 -5.92 -21.32 29.30
N SER A 51 -6.86 -21.11 30.21
CA SER A 51 -7.25 -19.82 30.78
C SER A 51 -7.06 -19.82 32.30
N SER A 52 -6.86 -18.64 32.89
CA SER A 52 -6.60 -18.50 34.32
C SER A 52 -7.78 -18.88 35.23
N ASP A 53 -8.97 -19.03 34.67
CA ASP A 53 -10.17 -19.54 35.36
C ASP A 53 -10.28 -21.08 35.35
N GLY A 54 -9.27 -21.78 34.82
CA GLY A 54 -9.19 -23.24 34.81
C GLY A 54 -9.75 -23.92 33.56
N ASP A 55 -10.36 -23.19 32.61
CA ASP A 55 -10.75 -23.76 31.31
C ASP A 55 -9.52 -24.09 30.47
N LYS A 56 -9.50 -25.28 29.85
CA LYS A 56 -8.42 -25.79 28.98
C LYS A 56 -8.89 -26.17 27.57
N SER A 57 -10.16 -25.93 27.27
CA SER A 57 -10.85 -26.49 26.10
C SER A 57 -11.34 -25.45 25.11
N SER A 58 -11.48 -24.19 25.56
CA SER A 58 -11.92 -23.08 24.71
C SER A 58 -10.96 -22.80 23.56
N TRP A 59 -11.55 -22.41 22.42
CA TRP A 59 -10.84 -22.01 21.21
C TRP A 59 -10.46 -20.53 21.24
N PHE A 60 -9.26 -20.25 20.74
CA PHE A 60 -8.67 -18.92 20.63
C PHE A 60 -8.20 -18.70 19.19
N LEU A 61 -8.34 -17.48 18.71
CA LEU A 61 -7.57 -16.97 17.57
C LEU A 61 -6.15 -16.71 18.04
N CYS A 62 -5.15 -17.17 17.29
CA CYS A 62 -3.75 -17.06 17.68
C CYS A 62 -2.85 -16.78 16.47
N SER A 63 -1.78 -16.03 16.69
CA SER A 63 -0.76 -15.73 15.69
C SER A 63 0.52 -16.60 15.78
N LEU A 64 0.48 -17.70 16.53
CA LEU A 64 1.60 -18.64 16.69
C LEU A 64 1.38 -19.96 15.92
N PRO A 65 1.29 -19.95 14.57
CA PRO A 65 1.10 -21.21 13.86
C PRO A 65 2.36 -22.07 14.00
N PRO A 66 2.26 -23.39 13.83
CA PRO A 66 3.42 -24.28 13.87
C PRO A 66 4.55 -23.78 12.95
N GLY A 67 5.71 -23.42 13.53
CA GLY A 67 6.88 -22.92 12.80
C GLY A 67 6.83 -21.45 12.35
N GLY A 68 5.88 -20.64 12.86
CA GLY A 68 5.63 -19.29 12.36
C GLY A 68 5.79 -18.15 13.37
N GLU A 69 6.69 -18.24 14.36
CA GLU A 69 6.88 -17.19 15.38
C GLU A 69 7.35 -15.84 14.81
N SER A 70 7.81 -15.79 13.55
CA SER A 70 8.24 -14.56 12.87
C SER A 70 7.18 -13.97 11.92
N LEU A 71 6.01 -14.60 11.83
CA LEU A 71 4.92 -14.12 10.99
C LEU A 71 4.21 -12.96 11.69
N THR A 72 3.80 -11.95 10.92
CA THR A 72 3.13 -10.76 11.44
C THR A 72 1.82 -10.52 10.72
N GLY A 73 0.88 -9.83 11.36
CA GLY A 73 -0.41 -9.53 10.77
C GLY A 73 -1.32 -8.73 11.68
N ILE A 74 -2.40 -8.22 11.08
CA ILE A 74 -3.48 -7.49 11.73
C ILE A 74 -4.76 -8.26 11.43
N LEU A 75 -5.40 -8.82 12.45
CA LEU A 75 -6.71 -9.44 12.32
C LEU A 75 -7.79 -8.44 12.76
N ARG A 76 -8.77 -8.18 11.90
CA ARG A 76 -9.90 -7.29 12.23
C ARG A 76 -11.20 -8.06 12.22
N SER A 77 -12.05 -7.83 13.21
CA SER A 77 -13.40 -8.41 13.22
C SER A 77 -14.33 -7.66 12.28
N LYS A 78 -15.48 -8.27 11.97
CA LYS A 78 -16.63 -7.50 11.48
C LYS A 78 -17.02 -6.41 12.50
N PRO A 79 -17.63 -5.30 12.05
CA PRO A 79 -18.19 -4.30 12.95
C PRO A 79 -19.32 -4.86 13.82
N PHE A 80 -19.45 -4.32 15.04
CA PHE A 80 -20.51 -4.64 16.00
C PHE A 80 -20.89 -3.40 16.83
N ALA A 81 -22.07 -3.43 17.45
CA ALA A 81 -22.46 -2.42 18.43
C ALA A 81 -21.68 -2.64 19.73
N ILE A 82 -20.90 -1.64 20.13
CA ILE A 82 -20.06 -1.70 21.33
C ILE A 82 -20.96 -1.86 22.57
N PRO A 83 -20.74 -2.89 23.42
CA PRO A 83 -21.47 -3.04 24.68
C PRO A 83 -20.90 -2.08 25.73
N ALA A 84 -21.64 -1.78 26.80
CA ALA A 84 -21.15 -0.93 27.90
C ALA A 84 -19.98 -1.57 28.68
N LYS A 85 -19.87 -2.90 28.64
CA LYS A 85 -18.77 -3.66 29.24
C LYS A 85 -18.41 -4.79 28.29
N LEU A 86 -17.12 -5.03 28.13
CA LEU A 86 -16.61 -6.10 27.28
C LEU A 86 -15.45 -6.81 27.98
N SER A 87 -15.57 -8.12 28.11
CA SER A 87 -14.55 -8.99 28.67
C SER A 87 -14.11 -10.01 27.62
N PHE A 88 -12.85 -10.39 27.64
CA PHE A 88 -12.28 -11.42 26.78
C PHE A 88 -11.02 -11.99 27.44
N PHE A 89 -10.53 -13.11 26.93
CA PHE A 89 -9.27 -13.69 27.38
C PHE A 89 -8.17 -13.41 26.37
N LEU A 90 -7.03 -12.94 26.87
CA LEU A 90 -5.83 -12.63 26.11
C LEU A 90 -4.64 -13.41 26.66
N ALA A 91 -3.88 -14.03 25.77
CA ALA A 91 -2.60 -14.64 26.05
C ALA A 91 -1.55 -14.15 25.05
N GLY A 92 -0.29 -14.41 25.32
CA GLY A 92 0.77 -14.06 24.39
C GLY A 92 1.94 -13.38 25.04
N HIS A 93 2.88 -13.01 24.19
CA HIS A 93 4.10 -12.31 24.51
C HIS A 93 4.35 -11.20 23.48
N ASP A 94 5.29 -10.34 23.83
CA ASP A 94 5.70 -9.17 23.04
C ASP A 94 7.19 -8.97 23.32
N GLY A 95 7.99 -9.86 22.74
CA GLY A 95 9.37 -10.14 23.09
C GLY A 95 9.53 -10.98 24.36
N TYR A 96 10.79 -11.33 24.63
CA TYR A 96 11.18 -12.19 25.75
C TYR A 96 10.68 -11.69 27.12
N PRO A 97 10.17 -12.57 28.00
CA PRO A 97 9.61 -12.21 29.31
C PRO A 97 10.57 -11.45 30.23
N ASP A 98 11.87 -11.71 30.13
CA ASP A 98 12.94 -11.10 30.92
C ASP A 98 13.40 -9.72 30.40
N LYS A 99 12.92 -9.29 29.23
CA LYS A 99 13.22 -7.99 28.62
C LYS A 99 12.01 -7.05 28.68
N PRO A 100 12.16 -5.73 28.54
CA PRO A 100 11.01 -4.83 28.42
C PRO A 100 10.07 -5.20 27.25
N PRO A 101 8.75 -4.99 27.37
CA PRO A 101 7.81 -5.18 26.26
C PRO A 101 8.17 -4.33 25.05
N GLN A 102 8.08 -4.89 23.85
CA GLN A 102 8.44 -4.21 22.61
C GLN A 102 7.38 -3.20 22.13
N LYS A 103 6.16 -3.30 22.66
CA LYS A 103 4.95 -2.58 22.26
C LYS A 103 4.58 -2.78 20.80
N LYS A 104 4.74 -4.00 20.28
CA LYS A 104 4.40 -4.37 18.91
C LYS A 104 3.11 -5.18 18.82
N ASN A 105 2.89 -6.04 19.81
CA ASN A 105 1.71 -6.89 19.90
C ASN A 105 0.63 -6.24 20.75
N VAL A 106 -0.57 -6.09 20.22
CA VAL A 106 -1.64 -5.34 20.90
C VAL A 106 -3.03 -5.68 20.37
N ASP A 107 -3.98 -5.76 21.28
CA ASP A 107 -5.42 -5.78 20.97
C ASP A 107 -5.99 -4.38 21.11
N ARG A 108 -6.86 -4.00 20.20
CA ARG A 108 -7.53 -2.69 20.21
C ARG A 108 -9.01 -2.84 19.91
N LEU A 109 -9.81 -2.03 20.58
CA LEU A 109 -11.15 -1.69 20.14
C LEU A 109 -11.12 -0.33 19.47
N ARG A 110 -11.74 -0.25 18.29
CA ARG A 110 -11.76 0.94 17.45
C ARG A 110 -13.20 1.30 17.10
N LEU A 111 -13.51 2.59 17.10
CA LEU A 111 -14.80 3.09 16.62
C LEU A 111 -14.83 3.11 15.11
N LEU A 112 -15.91 2.59 14.52
CA LEU A 112 -16.22 2.81 13.11
C LEU A 112 -16.74 4.24 12.95
N SER A 113 -16.15 5.08 12.10
CA SER A 113 -16.58 6.48 12.00
C SER A 113 -18.02 6.64 11.46
N ASP A 114 -18.79 7.56 12.06
CA ASP A 114 -20.25 7.73 11.86
C ASP A 114 -20.64 8.77 10.78
N ARG A 115 -19.72 9.23 9.92
CA ARG A 115 -20.09 10.17 8.83
C ARG A 115 -20.80 9.44 7.67
N GLY A 116 -22.00 8.93 7.92
CA GLY A 116 -22.86 8.28 6.94
C GLY A 116 -24.34 8.18 7.31
N SER A 117 -24.78 8.71 8.45
CA SER A 117 -26.16 8.54 8.96
C SER A 117 -27.06 9.78 8.87
N ALA A 118 -26.77 10.75 8.00
CA ALA A 118 -27.72 11.82 7.67
C ALA A 118 -28.50 11.48 6.38
N SER A 119 -29.79 11.21 6.55
CA SER A 119 -30.87 11.02 5.56
C SER A 119 -30.66 10.01 4.42
N ARG A 120 -31.08 8.76 4.66
CA ARG A 120 -31.59 7.88 3.60
C ARG A 120 -33.06 8.21 3.33
N SER A 121 -33.33 8.97 2.29
CA SER A 121 -34.63 8.94 1.59
C SER A 121 -34.38 8.76 0.10
N GLU A 122 -34.81 7.60 -0.40
CA GLU A 122 -35.33 7.32 -1.74
C GLU A 122 -34.88 8.25 -2.89
N ASN A 123 -33.93 7.78 -3.69
CA ASN A 123 -34.00 7.68 -5.16
C ASN A 123 -32.61 7.42 -5.76
N TYR A 124 -32.61 6.87 -6.97
CA TYR A 124 -31.50 6.65 -7.93
C TYR A 124 -30.97 5.23 -8.08
N ALA A 125 -31.69 4.48 -8.91
CA ALA A 125 -31.13 3.65 -9.94
C ALA A 125 -30.47 4.52 -11.02
N SER A 126 -29.13 4.56 -11.07
CA SER A 126 -28.29 4.90 -12.23
C SER A 126 -26.84 4.99 -11.75
N GLY A 127 -25.91 4.39 -12.49
CA GLY A 127 -24.50 4.27 -12.12
C GLY A 127 -23.85 5.57 -11.63
N ALA A 128 -23.11 5.45 -10.53
CA ALA A 128 -22.08 6.38 -10.10
C ALA A 128 -21.15 5.65 -9.13
N PHE A 129 -19.88 5.48 -9.53
CA PHE A 129 -18.76 5.04 -8.70
C PHE A 129 -18.35 6.14 -7.71
N GLU A 130 -19.29 6.62 -6.89
CA GLU A 130 -18.97 7.58 -5.84
C GLU A 130 -19.06 6.90 -4.46
N ASN A 131 -17.99 7.12 -3.70
CA ASN A 131 -17.80 6.83 -2.27
C ASN A 131 -17.21 5.50 -1.81
N ALA A 132 -16.26 4.94 -2.56
CA ALA A 132 -15.20 4.12 -1.95
C ALA A 132 -14.15 4.96 -1.19
N ALA A 133 -13.97 6.23 -1.57
CA ALA A 133 -13.09 7.19 -0.89
C ALA A 133 -13.68 7.63 0.47
N ALA A 134 -14.99 7.89 0.55
CA ALA A 134 -15.67 8.16 1.83
C ALA A 134 -15.62 6.96 2.77
N LEU A 135 -15.75 5.72 2.27
CA LEU A 135 -15.63 4.51 3.08
C LEU A 135 -14.20 4.27 3.63
N ARG A 136 -13.18 4.87 3.01
CA ARG A 136 -11.76 4.76 3.42
C ARG A 136 -11.28 5.93 4.28
N ALA A 137 -11.75 7.15 3.99
CA ALA A 137 -11.64 8.26 4.92
C ALA A 137 -12.43 7.98 6.22
N ALA A 138 -13.43 7.08 6.15
CA ALA A 138 -14.21 6.61 7.30
C ALA A 138 -13.50 5.59 8.22
N LEU A 139 -12.26 5.15 7.92
CA LEU A 139 -11.47 4.26 8.79
C LEU A 139 -10.33 5.01 9.50
N GLN A 140 -10.55 6.28 9.82
CA GLN A 140 -9.77 6.94 10.86
C GLN A 140 -10.45 6.73 12.20
N ASP A 141 -10.14 5.57 12.75
CA ASP A 141 -10.88 5.01 13.87
C ASP A 141 -10.27 5.45 15.20
N ILE A 142 -11.08 6.20 15.95
CA ILE A 142 -10.77 6.62 17.31
C ILE A 142 -10.49 5.36 18.14
N LEU A 143 -9.28 5.29 18.71
CA LEU A 143 -8.92 4.24 19.67
C LEU A 143 -9.84 4.34 20.88
N VAL A 144 -10.58 3.27 21.15
CA VAL A 144 -11.51 3.19 22.29
C VAL A 144 -10.81 2.59 23.50
N ALA A 145 -10.14 1.47 23.29
CA ALA A 145 -9.44 0.73 24.32
C ALA A 145 -8.32 -0.09 23.69
N GLU A 146 -7.28 -0.39 24.47
CA GLU A 146 -6.22 -1.32 24.08
C GLU A 146 -5.83 -2.24 25.24
N ALA A 147 -5.30 -3.41 24.89
CA ALA A 147 -4.74 -4.37 25.82
C ALA A 147 -3.47 -4.98 25.24
N TRP A 148 -2.46 -5.13 26.09
CA TRP A 148 -1.18 -5.70 25.75
C TRP A 148 -1.14 -7.16 26.21
N PRO A 149 -0.47 -8.07 25.47
CA PRO A 149 -0.38 -9.47 25.87
C PRO A 149 0.26 -9.58 27.27
N PRO A 150 -0.26 -10.47 28.14
CA PRO A 150 0.16 -10.56 29.55
C PRO A 150 1.56 -11.15 29.75
N ARG A 151 2.27 -11.49 28.67
CA ARG A 151 3.55 -12.22 28.68
C ARG A 151 3.43 -13.56 29.36
N ASN A 152 2.36 -14.27 28.99
CA ASN A 152 1.96 -15.52 29.60
C ASN A 152 1.30 -16.46 28.60
N ASP A 153 1.66 -17.74 28.72
CA ASP A 153 1.09 -18.86 27.99
C ASP A 153 -0.25 -19.33 28.55
N THR A 154 -0.74 -18.75 29.64
CA THR A 154 -2.12 -18.96 30.11
C THR A 154 -2.91 -17.69 29.89
N ALA A 155 -4.06 -17.82 29.21
CA ALA A 155 -4.88 -16.66 28.88
C ALA A 155 -5.43 -16.00 30.15
N GLN A 156 -5.31 -14.68 30.21
CA GLN A 156 -5.77 -13.84 31.32
C GLN A 156 -7.00 -13.07 30.89
N MET A 157 -7.94 -12.88 31.82
CA MET A 157 -9.13 -12.09 31.55
C MET A 157 -8.79 -10.61 31.47
N VAL A 158 -9.22 -9.97 30.39
CA VAL A 158 -9.23 -8.52 30.19
C VAL A 158 -10.67 -8.05 30.28
N THR A 159 -10.90 -6.91 30.90
CA THR A 159 -12.23 -6.28 30.99
C THR A 159 -12.11 -4.79 30.73
N TRP A 160 -12.90 -4.30 29.79
CA TRP A 160 -13.01 -2.88 29.48
C TRP A 160 -14.37 -2.35 29.93
N ASP A 161 -14.36 -1.17 30.55
CA ASP A 161 -15.54 -0.32 30.69
C ASP A 161 -15.64 0.57 29.47
N LEU A 162 -16.71 0.37 28.72
CA LEU A 162 -16.98 0.98 27.42
C LEU A 162 -18.28 1.78 27.46
N SER A 163 -18.77 2.13 28.65
CA SER A 163 -20.06 2.80 28.85
C SER A 163 -20.19 4.09 28.04
N GLN A 164 -19.09 4.82 27.84
CA GLN A 164 -19.03 6.05 27.04
C GLN A 164 -19.22 5.82 25.53
N PHE A 165 -19.03 4.59 25.06
CA PHE A 165 -19.09 4.20 23.65
C PHE A 165 -20.21 3.21 23.36
N ALA A 166 -21.01 2.85 24.37
CA ALA A 166 -22.08 1.87 24.25
C ALA A 166 -23.06 2.23 23.12
N GLY A 167 -23.40 1.24 22.28
CA GLY A 167 -24.30 1.39 21.14
C GLY A 167 -23.66 1.94 19.87
N ARG A 168 -22.47 2.54 19.94
CA ARG A 168 -21.73 2.98 18.76
C ARG A 168 -21.17 1.78 18.00
N GLN A 169 -20.98 1.92 16.69
CA GLN A 169 -20.34 0.87 15.89
C GLN A 169 -18.82 0.88 16.11
N GLY A 170 -18.25 -0.31 16.29
CA GLY A 170 -16.81 -0.50 16.41
C GLY A 170 -16.38 -1.89 15.96
N TYR A 171 -15.09 -2.14 15.96
CA TYR A 171 -14.51 -3.44 15.60
C TYR A 171 -13.27 -3.74 16.43
N PHE A 172 -12.96 -5.04 16.58
CA PHE A 172 -11.74 -5.50 17.20
C PHE A 172 -10.59 -5.52 16.19
N GLU A 173 -9.42 -5.07 16.61
CA GLU A 173 -8.16 -5.16 15.87
C GLU A 173 -7.13 -5.88 16.74
N VAL A 174 -6.58 -6.99 16.23
CA VAL A 174 -5.57 -7.83 16.88
C VAL A 174 -4.30 -7.67 16.07
N VAL A 175 -3.25 -7.11 16.66
CA VAL A 175 -1.99 -6.84 15.96
C VAL A 175 -0.92 -7.76 16.51
N ASP A 176 -0.36 -8.60 15.64
CA ASP A 176 0.94 -9.21 15.85
C ASP A 176 1.96 -8.48 14.98
N GLY A 177 2.71 -7.57 15.62
CA GLY A 177 3.77 -6.79 14.98
C GLY A 177 5.16 -7.28 15.37
N ASP A 178 5.29 -8.33 16.17
CA ASP A 178 6.58 -8.86 16.59
C ASP A 178 7.07 -9.91 15.61
N ASN A 179 8.11 -9.56 14.86
CA ASN A 179 8.80 -10.44 13.92
C ASN A 179 10.01 -11.13 14.57
N GLY A 180 9.99 -11.27 15.90
CA GLY A 180 10.99 -12.02 16.65
C GLY A 180 10.98 -13.50 16.26
N ASN A 181 11.99 -14.24 16.72
CA ASN A 181 12.09 -15.68 16.50
C ASN A 181 11.66 -16.51 17.73
N ALA A 182 11.11 -15.85 18.75
CA ALA A 182 10.58 -16.43 19.97
C ALA A 182 9.76 -15.37 20.73
N TYR A 183 8.76 -15.79 21.50
CA TYR A 183 7.93 -14.91 22.34
C TYR A 183 7.28 -13.74 21.57
N ALA A 184 6.94 -14.00 20.32
CA ALA A 184 6.41 -13.04 19.36
C ALA A 184 5.05 -13.57 18.85
N TRP A 185 4.04 -13.52 19.73
CA TRP A 185 2.69 -13.99 19.39
C TRP A 185 1.64 -13.53 20.39
N LEU A 186 0.38 -13.54 19.99
CA LEU A 186 -0.75 -13.35 20.89
C LEU A 186 -1.93 -14.26 20.53
N ALA A 187 -2.86 -14.41 21.48
CA ALA A 187 -4.07 -15.16 21.28
C ALA A 187 -5.26 -14.57 22.05
N ILE A 188 -6.41 -14.51 21.39
CA ILE A 188 -7.65 -13.97 21.97
C ILE A 188 -8.85 -14.88 21.78
N GLY A 189 -9.79 -14.81 22.72
CA GLY A 189 -11.02 -15.58 22.64
C GLY A 189 -11.96 -15.31 23.81
N ARG A 190 -13.06 -16.08 23.85
CA ARG A 190 -14.04 -16.07 24.95
C ARG A 190 -14.60 -14.67 25.25
N PHE A 191 -15.08 -13.99 24.22
CA PHE A 191 -15.69 -12.66 24.33
C PHE A 191 -17.04 -12.72 25.07
N ASP A 192 -17.21 -11.83 26.05
CA ASP A 192 -18.42 -11.63 26.83
C ASP A 192 -18.79 -10.13 26.92
N PRO A 193 -19.94 -9.69 26.40
CA PRO A 193 -20.87 -10.47 25.59
C PRO A 193 -20.23 -10.94 24.28
N SER A 194 -20.76 -12.00 23.67
CA SER A 194 -20.22 -12.58 22.42
C SER A 194 -20.51 -11.73 21.18
N VAL A 195 -19.92 -10.54 21.14
CA VAL A 195 -20.01 -9.57 20.03
C VAL A 195 -19.30 -10.05 18.77
N VAL A 196 -18.29 -10.90 18.93
CA VAL A 196 -17.54 -11.56 17.86
C VAL A 196 -17.30 -13.02 18.24
N THR A 197 -17.14 -13.89 17.25
CA THR A 197 -16.93 -15.33 17.48
C THR A 197 -15.56 -15.78 17.00
N VAL A 198 -14.97 -16.77 17.68
CA VAL A 198 -13.77 -17.46 17.17
C VAL A 198 -14.23 -18.39 16.04
N PRO A 199 -13.66 -18.28 14.82
CA PRO A 199 -14.11 -19.07 13.69
C PRO A 199 -13.80 -20.56 13.89
N LYS A 200 -14.63 -21.43 13.30
CA LYS A 200 -14.40 -22.88 13.35
C LYS A 200 -13.22 -23.35 12.51
N VAL A 201 -12.84 -22.53 11.52
CA VAL A 201 -11.74 -22.79 10.59
C VAL A 201 -10.72 -21.66 10.77
N SER A 202 -9.43 -22.03 10.81
CA SER A 202 -8.34 -21.06 10.89
C SER A 202 -8.38 -20.06 9.74
N PRO A 203 -8.24 -18.74 10.00
CA PRO A 203 -8.16 -17.73 8.94
C PRO A 203 -7.09 -18.02 7.87
N ASN A 204 -5.90 -18.50 8.27
CA ASN A 204 -4.87 -18.88 7.32
C ASN A 204 -5.26 -20.07 6.42
N ALA A 205 -6.03 -21.03 6.94
CA ALA A 205 -6.52 -22.17 6.17
C ALA A 205 -7.57 -21.74 5.14
N ILE A 206 -8.37 -20.73 5.45
CA ILE A 206 -9.33 -20.11 4.53
C ILE A 206 -8.57 -19.47 3.37
N ALA A 207 -7.54 -18.66 3.67
CA ALA A 207 -6.68 -18.06 2.66
C ALA A 207 -6.04 -19.11 1.73
N HIS A 208 -5.45 -20.17 2.31
CA HIS A 208 -4.87 -21.27 1.53
C HIS A 208 -5.88 -21.99 0.64
N ARG A 209 -7.12 -22.19 1.10
CA ARG A 209 -8.18 -22.82 0.29
C ARG A 209 -8.59 -21.95 -0.88
N GLN A 210 -8.72 -20.64 -0.69
CA GLN A 210 -9.01 -19.70 -1.77
C GLN A 210 -7.89 -19.65 -2.81
N GLN A 211 -6.64 -19.61 -2.36
CA GLN A 211 -5.47 -19.68 -3.23
C GLN A 211 -5.46 -20.99 -4.04
N ALA A 212 -5.60 -22.14 -3.37
CA ALA A 212 -5.61 -23.44 -4.04
C ALA A 212 -6.77 -23.57 -5.04
N ALA A 213 -7.95 -23.02 -4.72
CA ALA A 213 -9.06 -22.98 -5.65
C ALA A 213 -8.75 -22.13 -6.89
N ALA A 214 -8.18 -20.94 -6.72
CA ALA A 214 -7.78 -20.09 -7.83
C ALA A 214 -6.73 -20.75 -8.73
N GLU A 215 -5.72 -21.40 -8.14
CA GLU A 215 -4.69 -22.13 -8.89
C GLU A 215 -5.29 -23.31 -9.67
N LEU A 216 -6.21 -24.07 -9.06
CA LEU A 216 -6.91 -25.17 -9.71
C LEU A 216 -7.79 -24.69 -10.87
N VAL A 217 -8.55 -23.61 -10.67
CA VAL A 217 -9.37 -22.99 -11.71
C VAL A 217 -8.53 -22.53 -12.89
N GLY A 218 -7.38 -21.90 -12.64
CA GLY A 218 -6.47 -21.47 -13.69
C GLY A 218 -5.86 -22.65 -14.46
N ALA A 219 -5.33 -23.64 -13.73
CA ALA A 219 -4.66 -24.81 -14.32
C ALA A 219 -5.60 -25.66 -15.19
N LEU A 220 -6.89 -25.71 -14.85
CA LEU A 220 -7.91 -26.47 -15.58
C LEU A 220 -8.82 -25.59 -16.44
N SER A 221 -8.54 -24.28 -16.53
CA SER A 221 -9.33 -23.31 -17.30
C SER A 221 -10.85 -23.38 -17.02
N LEU A 222 -11.23 -23.43 -15.74
CA LEU A 222 -12.62 -23.65 -15.29
C LEU A 222 -13.44 -22.34 -15.31
N ALA A 223 -13.78 -21.86 -16.51
CA ALA A 223 -14.44 -20.57 -16.71
C ALA A 223 -15.76 -20.37 -15.90
N LYS A 224 -16.51 -21.44 -15.62
CA LYS A 224 -17.75 -21.36 -14.83
C LYS A 224 -17.55 -20.82 -13.40
N LEU A 225 -16.34 -20.94 -12.85
CA LEU A 225 -16.02 -20.50 -11.50
C LEU A 225 -15.50 -19.05 -11.43
N GLU A 226 -15.34 -18.38 -12.57
CA GLU A 226 -14.92 -16.98 -12.65
C GLU A 226 -15.78 -16.03 -11.81
N PRO A 227 -17.13 -16.08 -11.82
CA PRO A 227 -17.94 -15.14 -11.03
C PRO A 227 -17.69 -15.28 -9.53
N ARG A 228 -17.36 -16.50 -9.08
CA ARG A 228 -17.03 -16.76 -7.68
C ARG A 228 -15.66 -16.22 -7.30
N LEU A 229 -14.67 -16.41 -8.17
CA LEU A 229 -13.34 -15.83 -8.01
C LEU A 229 -13.40 -14.31 -8.02
N ALA A 230 -14.15 -13.70 -8.95
CA ALA A 230 -14.36 -12.25 -9.01
C ALA A 230 -15.00 -11.70 -7.74
N GLN A 231 -16.03 -12.39 -7.21
CA GLN A 231 -16.65 -12.02 -5.93
C GLN A 231 -15.66 -12.12 -4.76
N ALA A 232 -14.83 -13.16 -4.71
CA ALA A 232 -13.81 -13.31 -3.69
C ALA A 232 -12.74 -12.20 -3.79
N LEU A 233 -12.32 -11.84 -5.00
CA LEU A 233 -11.28 -10.83 -5.23
C LEU A 233 -11.64 -9.43 -4.69
N VAL A 234 -12.90 -9.01 -4.85
CA VAL A 234 -13.36 -7.69 -4.38
C VAL A 234 -13.80 -7.68 -2.92
N ASN A 235 -13.82 -8.85 -2.26
CA ASN A 235 -14.21 -8.95 -0.87
C ASN A 235 -13.08 -8.47 0.05
N SER A 236 -13.39 -7.52 0.93
CA SER A 236 -12.41 -6.95 1.86
C SER A 236 -11.88 -7.93 2.91
N ALA A 237 -12.54 -9.07 3.12
CA ALA A 237 -12.10 -10.11 4.05
C ALA A 237 -11.14 -11.13 3.40
N THR A 238 -11.01 -11.11 2.07
CA THR A 238 -10.10 -12.01 1.36
C THR A 238 -8.66 -11.64 1.67
N ASP A 239 -7.87 -12.65 2.05
CA ASP A 239 -6.46 -12.47 2.36
C ASP A 239 -5.69 -11.95 1.14
N ILE A 240 -4.68 -11.11 1.37
CA ILE A 240 -3.91 -10.48 0.30
C ILE A 240 -3.16 -11.50 -0.57
N GLY A 241 -2.65 -12.59 0.01
CA GLY A 241 -2.02 -13.67 -0.74
C GLY A 241 -3.02 -14.37 -1.66
N ALA A 242 -4.22 -14.65 -1.15
CA ALA A 242 -5.31 -15.21 -1.92
C ALA A 242 -5.77 -14.24 -3.03
N CYS A 243 -5.91 -12.94 -2.74
CA CYS A 243 -6.23 -11.93 -3.75
C CYS A 243 -5.23 -11.94 -4.90
N GLY A 244 -3.92 -12.04 -4.61
CA GLY A 244 -2.88 -12.11 -5.63
C GLY A 244 -3.01 -13.33 -6.55
N ALA A 245 -3.31 -14.50 -5.99
CA ALA A 245 -3.55 -15.72 -6.78
C ALA A 245 -4.83 -15.61 -7.63
N ILE A 246 -5.92 -15.13 -7.04
CA ILE A 246 -7.22 -14.94 -7.71
C ILE A 246 -7.10 -13.96 -8.88
N ALA A 247 -6.45 -12.81 -8.67
CA ALA A 247 -6.24 -11.80 -9.70
C ALA A 247 -5.47 -12.37 -10.91
N LYS A 248 -4.38 -13.12 -10.65
CA LYS A 248 -3.60 -13.79 -11.70
C LYS A 248 -4.44 -14.80 -12.47
N THR A 249 -5.25 -15.62 -11.78
CA THR A 249 -6.13 -16.60 -12.42
C THR A 249 -7.19 -15.93 -13.30
N LEU A 250 -7.89 -14.91 -12.79
CA LEU A 250 -8.95 -14.24 -13.54
C LEU A 250 -8.42 -13.60 -14.83
N VAL A 251 -7.24 -12.97 -14.78
CA VAL A 251 -6.65 -12.39 -15.98
C VAL A 251 -6.09 -13.46 -16.93
N ALA A 252 -5.65 -14.62 -16.43
CA ALA A 252 -5.27 -15.72 -17.30
C ALA A 252 -6.47 -16.28 -18.10
N LEU A 253 -7.68 -16.20 -17.53
CA LEU A 253 -8.93 -16.61 -18.20
C LEU A 253 -9.43 -15.54 -19.17
N HIS A 254 -9.35 -14.26 -18.79
CA HIS A 254 -9.70 -13.11 -19.63
C HIS A 254 -8.50 -12.17 -19.79
N PRO A 255 -7.60 -12.44 -20.75
CA PRO A 255 -6.38 -11.67 -20.89
C PRO A 255 -6.66 -10.25 -21.38
N GLY A 256 -6.63 -9.29 -20.45
CA GLY A 256 -6.44 -7.87 -20.75
C GLY A 256 -5.02 -7.46 -20.40
N GLU A 257 -4.27 -6.89 -21.36
CA GLU A 257 -2.83 -6.62 -21.21
C GLU A 257 -2.48 -5.76 -19.98
N ILE A 258 -3.28 -4.71 -19.74
CA ILE A 258 -3.08 -3.80 -18.60
C ILE A 258 -3.44 -4.50 -17.30
N LEU A 259 -4.58 -5.20 -17.26
CA LEU A 259 -4.99 -5.95 -16.08
C LEU A 259 -4.00 -7.09 -15.77
N ALA A 260 -3.36 -7.68 -16.78
CA ALA A 260 -2.34 -8.70 -16.60
C ALA A 260 -1.08 -8.13 -15.96
N ALA A 261 -0.71 -6.91 -16.34
CA ALA A 261 0.39 -6.20 -15.73
C ALA A 261 0.10 -5.76 -14.29
N LEU A 262 -1.15 -5.38 -13.99
CA LEU A 262 -1.57 -4.91 -12.67
C LEU A 262 -1.91 -6.05 -11.69
N ALA A 263 -2.35 -7.22 -12.16
CA ALA A 263 -2.82 -8.31 -11.31
C ALA A 263 -1.84 -8.73 -10.19
N PRO A 264 -0.51 -8.82 -10.42
CA PRO A 264 0.43 -9.14 -9.36
C PRO A 264 0.39 -8.14 -8.19
N LEU A 265 0.13 -6.87 -8.47
CA LEU A 265 0.13 -5.79 -7.47
C LEU A 265 -0.97 -5.95 -6.41
N VAL A 266 -2.04 -6.68 -6.71
CA VAL A 266 -3.11 -6.95 -5.73
C VAL A 266 -2.57 -7.75 -4.55
N GLY A 267 -1.60 -8.64 -4.78
CA GLY A 267 -0.93 -9.43 -3.76
C GLY A 267 0.26 -8.74 -3.09
N GLU A 268 0.59 -7.50 -3.49
CA GLU A 268 1.78 -6.80 -3.03
C GLU A 268 1.50 -5.85 -1.86
N HIS A 269 2.18 -6.07 -0.75
CA HIS A 269 1.94 -5.35 0.51
C HIS A 269 2.36 -3.89 0.43
N ALA A 270 3.44 -3.63 -0.30
CA ALA A 270 3.95 -2.29 -0.55
C ALA A 270 3.04 -1.46 -1.48
N VAL A 271 2.03 -2.08 -2.08
CA VAL A 271 1.04 -1.36 -2.90
C VAL A 271 -0.05 -0.81 -1.97
N PRO A 272 -0.37 0.50 -2.06
CA PRO A 272 -1.44 1.10 -1.27
C PRO A 272 -2.74 0.32 -1.40
N ILE A 273 -3.43 0.08 -0.27
CA ILE A 273 -4.72 -0.64 -0.23
C ILE A 273 -5.77 -0.01 -1.16
N ASN A 274 -5.62 1.29 -1.44
CA ASN A 274 -6.48 2.04 -2.35
C ASN A 274 -6.39 1.50 -3.77
N LEU A 275 -5.16 1.52 -4.28
CA LEU A 275 -4.79 1.05 -5.60
C LEU A 275 -5.06 -0.46 -5.77
N ARG A 276 -4.72 -1.29 -4.78
CA ARG A 276 -5.01 -2.74 -4.83
C ARG A 276 -6.48 -3.05 -5.08
N ARG A 277 -7.39 -2.34 -4.40
CA ARG A 277 -8.83 -2.56 -4.59
C ARG A 277 -9.31 -2.07 -5.95
N GLN A 278 -8.80 -0.94 -6.43
CA GLN A 278 -9.16 -0.45 -7.78
C GLN A 278 -8.76 -1.49 -8.83
N ILE A 279 -7.54 -2.04 -8.72
CA ILE A 279 -7.09 -3.13 -9.59
C ILE A 279 -8.01 -4.35 -9.44
N ALA A 280 -8.31 -4.78 -8.21
CA ALA A 280 -9.21 -5.90 -7.94
C ALA A 280 -10.60 -5.73 -8.56
N GLN A 281 -11.17 -4.52 -8.46
CA GLN A 281 -12.47 -4.17 -9.04
C GLN A 281 -12.43 -4.18 -10.57
N ALA A 282 -11.39 -3.58 -11.18
CA ALA A 282 -11.24 -3.57 -12.62
C ALA A 282 -11.05 -4.99 -13.19
N ILE A 283 -10.31 -5.87 -12.49
CA ILE A 283 -10.19 -7.28 -12.85
C ILE A 283 -11.54 -8.00 -12.73
N ALA A 284 -12.26 -7.80 -11.62
CA ALA A 284 -13.54 -8.46 -11.40
C ALA A 284 -14.65 -7.99 -12.36
N GLY A 285 -14.65 -6.71 -12.74
CA GLY A 285 -15.58 -6.14 -13.71
C GLY A 285 -15.18 -6.38 -15.17
N SER A 286 -13.93 -6.80 -15.43
CA SER A 286 -13.35 -6.90 -16.78
C SER A 286 -13.47 -5.60 -17.60
N GLU A 287 -13.48 -4.45 -16.93
CA GLU A 287 -13.68 -3.14 -17.57
C GLU A 287 -12.35 -2.55 -18.04
N SER A 288 -12.19 -2.43 -19.36
CA SER A 288 -10.92 -1.98 -19.97
C SER A 288 -10.71 -0.46 -19.89
N SER A 289 -11.78 0.34 -19.83
CA SER A 289 -11.70 1.81 -19.81
C SER A 289 -11.08 2.35 -18.53
N GLU A 290 -11.42 1.78 -17.38
CA GLU A 290 -10.90 2.22 -16.07
C GLU A 290 -9.44 1.78 -15.85
N SER A 291 -9.01 0.71 -16.53
CA SER A 291 -7.67 0.13 -16.36
C SER A 291 -6.53 1.11 -16.71
N GLN A 292 -6.75 2.06 -17.63
CA GLN A 292 -5.75 3.07 -18.00
C GLN A 292 -5.47 4.06 -16.86
N ASP A 293 -6.52 4.50 -16.17
CA ASP A 293 -6.40 5.49 -15.09
C ASP A 293 -5.72 4.87 -13.88
N ILE A 294 -6.08 3.62 -13.57
CA ILE A 294 -5.43 2.82 -12.52
C ILE A 294 -3.96 2.61 -12.84
N LEU A 295 -3.62 2.34 -14.11
CA LEU A 295 -2.24 2.17 -14.53
C LEU A 295 -1.40 3.44 -14.35
N ASN A 296 -1.98 4.61 -14.63
CA ASN A 296 -1.30 5.89 -14.36
C ASN A 296 -1.03 6.08 -12.89
N GLU A 297 -2.07 5.85 -12.07
CA GLU A 297 -1.97 6.03 -10.64
C GLU A 297 -0.90 5.09 -10.07
N ALA A 298 -0.81 3.87 -10.59
CA ALA A 298 0.26 2.94 -10.26
C ALA A 298 1.65 3.52 -10.60
N PHE A 299 1.88 4.04 -11.81
CA PHE A 299 3.17 4.67 -12.12
C PHE A 299 3.47 5.92 -11.28
N ARG A 300 2.47 6.65 -10.80
CA ARG A 300 2.70 7.83 -9.94
C ARG A 300 3.00 7.47 -8.49
N THR A 301 2.35 6.43 -7.96
CA THR A 301 2.38 6.10 -6.53
C THR A 301 3.37 5.01 -6.15
N LEU A 302 3.62 4.06 -7.04
CA LEU A 302 4.48 2.92 -6.74
C LEU A 302 5.95 3.32 -6.62
N THR A 303 6.69 2.55 -5.84
CA THR A 303 8.15 2.61 -5.76
C THR A 303 8.77 2.21 -7.08
N ARG A 304 10.02 2.61 -7.35
CA ARG A 304 10.73 2.25 -8.58
C ARG A 304 10.77 0.75 -8.78
N ARG A 305 11.07 -0.02 -7.74
CA ARG A 305 11.09 -1.49 -7.82
C ARG A 305 9.78 -2.02 -8.42
N LEU A 306 8.64 -1.59 -7.87
CA LEU A 306 7.32 -2.01 -8.31
C LEU A 306 6.96 -1.42 -9.69
N GLN A 307 7.38 -0.20 -10.00
CA GLN A 307 7.23 0.39 -11.34
C GLN A 307 8.01 -0.41 -12.40
N VAL A 308 9.21 -0.90 -12.08
CA VAL A 308 10.02 -1.74 -12.96
C VAL A 308 9.37 -3.10 -13.16
N GLU A 309 8.84 -3.72 -12.10
CA GLU A 309 8.07 -4.97 -12.20
C GLU A 309 6.84 -4.79 -13.10
N LEU A 310 6.07 -3.72 -12.87
CA LEU A 310 4.89 -3.36 -13.68
C LEU A 310 5.27 -3.12 -15.15
N ALA A 311 6.30 -2.32 -15.41
CA ALA A 311 6.78 -2.03 -16.75
C ALA A 311 7.35 -3.27 -17.46
N THR A 312 8.05 -4.15 -16.74
CA THR A 312 8.54 -5.43 -17.27
C THR A 312 7.36 -6.32 -17.68
N SER A 313 6.29 -6.32 -16.88
CA SER A 313 5.06 -7.05 -17.19
C SER A 313 4.35 -6.50 -18.43
N LEU A 314 4.17 -5.17 -18.53
CA LEU A 314 3.64 -4.51 -19.74
C LEU A 314 4.49 -4.81 -20.98
N ALA A 315 5.82 -4.71 -20.85
CA ALA A 315 6.75 -4.94 -21.94
C ALA A 315 6.82 -6.41 -22.40
N SER A 316 6.13 -7.34 -21.73
CA SER A 316 6.17 -8.78 -22.06
C SER A 316 5.35 -9.16 -23.30
N ASN A 317 4.59 -8.23 -23.88
CA ASN A 317 3.94 -8.42 -25.18
C ASN A 317 3.94 -7.11 -26.00
N ALA A 318 3.64 -7.19 -27.30
CA ALA A 318 3.77 -6.06 -28.23
C ALA A 318 2.85 -4.88 -27.90
N ALA A 319 1.60 -5.13 -27.57
CA ALA A 319 0.63 -4.06 -27.33
C ALA A 319 0.83 -3.42 -25.95
N GLY A 320 1.16 -4.19 -24.92
CA GLY A 320 1.61 -3.67 -23.62
C GLY A 320 2.90 -2.85 -23.72
N ALA A 321 3.85 -3.27 -24.58
CA ALA A 321 5.05 -2.49 -24.89
C ALA A 321 4.70 -1.15 -25.56
N GLU A 322 3.77 -1.12 -26.51
CA GLU A 322 3.27 0.12 -27.11
C GLU A 322 2.58 1.03 -26.09
N HIS A 323 1.81 0.46 -25.16
CA HIS A 323 1.23 1.20 -24.02
C HIS A 323 2.31 1.85 -23.15
N LEU A 324 3.34 1.09 -22.74
CA LEU A 324 4.43 1.60 -21.91
C LEU A 324 5.19 2.75 -22.61
N LEU A 325 5.51 2.60 -23.89
CA LEU A 325 6.17 3.65 -24.67
C LEU A 325 5.33 4.92 -24.77
N ARG A 326 4.02 4.79 -24.92
CA ARG A 326 3.10 5.94 -24.94
C ARG A 326 3.06 6.65 -23.59
N LEU A 327 2.95 5.90 -22.49
CA LEU A 327 2.98 6.47 -21.14
C LEU A 327 4.27 7.24 -20.87
N ALA A 328 5.41 6.71 -21.32
CA ALA A 328 6.68 7.41 -21.23
C ALA A 328 6.71 8.69 -22.10
N ALA A 329 6.15 8.64 -23.31
CA ALA A 329 6.05 9.80 -24.20
C ALA A 329 5.15 10.92 -23.63
N GLU A 330 4.08 10.54 -22.94
CA GLU A 330 3.15 11.46 -22.29
C GLU A 330 3.63 11.94 -20.90
N GLY A 331 4.79 11.47 -20.42
CA GLY A 331 5.32 11.79 -19.09
C GLY A 331 4.53 11.15 -17.93
N ARG A 332 3.66 10.18 -18.23
CA ARG A 332 2.85 9.43 -17.24
C ARG A 332 3.60 8.24 -16.63
N ALA A 333 4.66 7.78 -17.29
CA ALA A 333 5.63 6.85 -16.72
C ALA A 333 7.05 7.46 -16.83
N PRO A 334 7.91 7.31 -15.80
CA PRO A 334 9.28 7.80 -15.88
C PRO A 334 10.04 7.18 -17.05
N ALA A 335 10.55 8.02 -17.96
CA ALA A 335 11.31 7.55 -19.13
C ALA A 335 12.55 6.73 -18.73
N ALA A 336 13.14 6.99 -17.56
CA ALA A 336 14.25 6.22 -17.01
C ALA A 336 13.93 4.72 -16.84
N ILE A 337 12.65 4.33 -16.70
CA ILE A 337 12.25 2.91 -16.61
C ILE A 337 12.61 2.16 -17.90
N LEU A 338 12.59 2.83 -19.05
CA LEU A 338 12.93 2.23 -20.34
C LEU A 338 14.43 1.85 -20.44
N LEU A 339 15.28 2.40 -19.55
CA LEU A 339 16.70 2.09 -19.46
C LEU A 339 16.99 0.91 -18.52
N GLU A 340 16.02 0.49 -17.72
CA GLU A 340 16.16 -0.66 -16.83
C GLU A 340 16.35 -1.92 -17.66
N ARG A 341 17.37 -2.71 -17.32
CA ARG A 341 17.76 -3.87 -18.12
C ARG A 341 16.58 -4.82 -18.34
N ALA A 342 15.83 -5.16 -17.29
CA ALA A 342 14.69 -6.07 -17.37
C ALA A 342 13.59 -5.56 -18.32
N VAL A 343 13.32 -4.25 -18.29
CA VAL A 343 12.29 -3.62 -19.13
C VAL A 343 12.77 -3.51 -20.57
N LYS A 344 14.01 -3.03 -20.78
CA LYS A 344 14.60 -2.88 -22.11
C LYS A 344 14.67 -4.22 -22.84
N ASP A 345 15.14 -5.27 -22.18
CA ASP A 345 15.26 -6.61 -22.76
C ASP A 345 13.87 -7.13 -23.21
N LYS A 346 12.82 -6.90 -22.41
CA LYS A 346 11.44 -7.25 -22.75
C LYS A 346 10.87 -6.41 -23.88
N LEU A 347 11.09 -5.09 -23.88
CA LEU A 347 10.66 -4.20 -24.96
C LEU A 347 11.26 -4.60 -26.30
N LEU A 348 12.56 -4.91 -26.33
CA LEU A 348 13.23 -5.38 -27.54
C LEU A 348 12.69 -6.74 -28.00
N ALA A 349 12.44 -7.66 -27.07
CA ALA A 349 11.88 -8.98 -27.37
C ALA A 349 10.44 -8.90 -27.92
N SER A 350 9.65 -7.93 -27.47
CA SER A 350 8.27 -7.70 -27.90
C SER A 350 8.14 -6.99 -29.26
N LYS A 351 9.25 -6.50 -29.82
CA LYS A 351 9.36 -5.92 -31.18
C LYS A 351 8.30 -4.85 -31.54
N PRO A 352 8.03 -3.84 -30.71
CA PRO A 352 7.21 -2.70 -31.12
C PRO A 352 7.94 -1.88 -32.20
N ALA A 353 7.18 -1.10 -32.97
CA ALA A 353 7.72 -0.40 -34.13
C ALA A 353 8.76 0.65 -33.71
N ASN A 354 9.90 0.68 -34.43
CA ASN A 354 11.01 1.63 -34.23
C ASN A 354 11.52 1.70 -32.78
N ILE A 355 11.52 0.58 -32.06
CA ILE A 355 11.79 0.54 -30.61
C ILE A 355 13.11 1.22 -30.21
N ASN A 356 14.20 0.97 -30.94
CA ASN A 356 15.52 1.53 -30.60
C ASN A 356 15.54 3.06 -30.70
N GLU A 357 14.94 3.59 -31.77
CA GLU A 357 14.84 5.04 -31.98
C GLU A 357 13.93 5.69 -30.94
N ARG A 358 12.78 5.05 -30.65
CA ARG A 358 11.84 5.54 -29.65
C ARG A 358 12.43 5.54 -28.25
N ILE A 359 13.10 4.46 -27.83
CA ILE A 359 13.81 4.45 -26.54
C ILE A 359 14.83 5.60 -26.54
N ALA A 360 15.70 5.70 -27.55
CA ALA A 360 16.72 6.74 -27.60
C ALA A 360 16.14 8.17 -27.55
N GLN A 361 15.00 8.41 -28.21
CA GLN A 361 14.31 9.68 -28.19
C GLN A 361 13.68 9.98 -26.83
N LEU A 362 12.97 9.01 -26.26
CA LEU A 362 12.25 9.15 -24.99
C LEU A 362 13.20 9.28 -23.80
N THR A 363 14.38 8.66 -23.87
CA THR A 363 15.39 8.70 -22.80
C THR A 363 16.46 9.75 -23.04
N LYS A 364 16.27 10.65 -24.02
CA LYS A 364 17.25 11.69 -24.33
C LYS A 364 17.39 12.64 -23.14
N GLY A 365 18.61 12.77 -22.60
CA GLY A 365 18.89 13.61 -21.43
C GLY A 365 18.47 13.00 -20.09
N VAL A 366 17.97 11.75 -20.09
CA VAL A 366 17.67 11.01 -18.87
C VAL A 366 18.93 10.28 -18.43
N ALA A 367 19.39 10.54 -17.21
CA ALA A 367 20.49 9.78 -16.63
C ALA A 367 20.08 8.30 -16.49
N ALA A 368 20.99 7.39 -16.83
CA ALA A 368 20.78 5.98 -16.53
C ALA A 368 20.62 5.81 -15.00
N PRO A 369 19.83 4.82 -14.53
CA PRO A 369 19.71 4.54 -13.11
C PRO A 369 21.10 4.41 -12.49
N SER A 370 21.44 5.30 -11.55
CA SER A 370 22.69 5.20 -10.81
C SER A 370 22.60 3.96 -9.93
N GLY A 371 23.35 2.91 -10.28
CA GLY A 371 23.45 1.72 -9.45
C GLY A 371 23.93 2.03 -8.02
N GLU A 372 24.75 3.08 -7.87
CA GLU A 372 25.22 3.58 -6.58
C GLU A 372 24.09 4.21 -5.76
N LEU A 373 23.23 5.01 -6.41
CA LEU A 373 22.08 5.64 -5.73
C LEU A 373 21.03 4.60 -5.34
N GLN A 374 20.78 3.60 -6.20
CA GLN A 374 19.92 2.48 -5.85
C GLN A 374 20.49 1.71 -4.65
N LYS A 375 21.80 1.46 -4.65
CA LYS A 375 22.47 0.81 -3.53
C LYS A 375 22.34 1.61 -2.25
N LEU A 376 22.49 2.94 -2.31
CA LEU A 376 22.26 3.81 -1.15
C LEU A 376 20.82 3.71 -0.64
N ILE A 377 19.82 3.76 -1.52
CA ILE A 377 18.40 3.61 -1.14
C ILE A 377 18.18 2.25 -0.45
N ASP A 378 18.73 1.17 -1.01
CA ASP A 378 18.62 -0.18 -0.46
C ASP A 378 19.33 -0.31 0.90
N GLU A 379 20.51 0.30 1.04
CA GLU A 379 21.28 0.36 2.30
C GLU A 379 20.50 1.14 3.38
N ARG A 380 19.93 2.31 3.04
CA ARG A 380 19.10 3.12 3.94
C ARG A 380 17.86 2.37 4.40
N ARG A 381 17.17 1.72 3.47
CA ARG A 381 16.02 0.86 3.76
C ARG A 381 16.37 -0.24 4.74
N ALA A 382 17.44 -0.99 4.47
CA ALA A 382 17.84 -2.12 5.29
C ALA A 382 18.30 -1.67 6.69
N ALA A 383 18.89 -0.48 6.80
CA ALA A 383 19.36 0.09 8.06
C ALA A 383 18.26 0.76 8.89
N PHE A 384 17.18 1.22 8.25
CA PHE A 384 16.12 1.96 8.93
C PHE A 384 15.47 1.11 10.03
N ASP A 385 15.63 1.57 11.27
CA ASP A 385 15.01 0.97 12.45
C ASP A 385 14.05 1.99 13.09
N PRO A 386 12.73 1.83 12.93
CA PRO A 386 11.75 2.78 13.47
C PRO A 386 11.81 2.91 14.99
N LYS A 387 12.47 1.98 15.70
CA LYS A 387 12.67 2.07 17.16
C LYS A 387 13.78 3.03 17.57
N LYS A 388 14.75 3.26 16.67
CA LYS A 388 15.89 4.16 16.92
C LYS A 388 15.63 5.56 16.38
N ALA A 389 14.82 5.64 15.33
CA ALA A 389 14.38 6.90 14.73
C ALA A 389 13.37 7.65 15.63
N SER A 390 13.39 8.97 15.59
CA SER A 390 12.58 9.86 16.44
C SER A 390 11.91 10.93 15.59
N ALA A 391 10.58 10.84 15.46
CA ALA A 391 9.79 11.83 14.72
C ALA A 391 9.99 13.29 15.23
N PRO A 392 10.05 13.58 16.54
CA PRO A 392 10.33 14.96 17.01
C PRO A 392 11.73 15.48 16.62
N ARG A 393 12.74 14.62 16.47
CA ARG A 393 14.05 15.04 15.92
C ARG A 393 13.96 15.22 14.41
N GLY A 394 13.23 14.33 13.73
CA GLY A 394 12.96 14.41 12.30
C GLY A 394 12.23 15.69 11.89
N GLU A 395 11.32 16.20 12.72
CA GLU A 395 10.65 17.48 12.50
C GLU A 395 11.65 18.63 12.35
N LYS A 396 12.74 18.62 13.14
CA LYS A 396 13.80 19.63 13.05
C LYS A 396 14.58 19.51 11.74
N VAL A 397 14.85 18.28 11.31
CA VAL A 397 15.50 18.00 10.02
C VAL A 397 14.60 18.46 8.87
N PHE A 398 13.30 18.17 8.94
CA PHE A 398 12.29 18.63 7.98
C PHE A 398 12.23 20.17 7.92
N THR A 399 12.18 20.82 9.07
CA THR A 399 12.14 22.30 9.19
C THR A 399 13.32 22.95 8.47
N LEU A 400 14.51 22.36 8.61
CA LEU A 400 15.73 22.90 8.02
C LEU A 400 15.82 22.64 6.51
N ASN A 401 15.45 21.43 6.06
CA ASN A 401 15.78 20.94 4.73
C ASN A 401 14.60 20.91 3.75
N CYS A 402 13.38 20.71 4.24
CA CYS A 402 12.20 20.43 3.42
C CYS A 402 11.17 21.56 3.47
N GLN A 403 10.97 22.17 4.64
CA GLN A 403 9.99 23.25 4.87
C GLN A 403 10.18 24.51 3.99
N PRO A 404 11.40 24.87 3.53
CA PRO A 404 11.57 25.98 2.59
C PRO A 404 10.79 25.81 1.28
N CYS A 405 10.51 24.56 0.87
CA CYS A 405 9.81 24.25 -0.37
C CYS A 405 8.46 23.55 -0.18
N HIS A 406 8.32 22.77 0.89
CA HIS A 406 7.14 21.95 1.14
C HIS A 406 6.34 22.43 2.35
N GLN A 407 5.04 22.20 2.29
CA GLN A 407 4.11 22.46 3.38
C GLN A 407 3.58 21.14 3.93
N ILE A 408 3.53 21.02 5.25
CA ILE A 408 2.90 19.92 5.98
C ILE A 408 2.11 20.50 7.15
N ASP A 409 0.87 20.07 7.33
CA ASP A 409 -0.05 20.54 8.35
C ASP A 409 -0.26 22.06 8.37
N GLY A 410 -0.20 22.67 7.20
CA GLY A 410 -0.29 24.13 7.02
C GLY A 410 0.99 24.90 7.38
N ALA A 411 2.06 24.22 7.81
CA ALA A 411 3.36 24.83 8.10
C ALA A 411 4.34 24.64 6.93
N GLY A 412 4.99 25.72 6.49
CA GLY A 412 5.94 25.72 5.37
C GLY A 412 5.43 26.43 4.12
N ASN A 413 6.18 26.27 3.02
CA ASN A 413 5.91 26.95 1.75
C ASN A 413 5.29 26.01 0.72
N VAL A 414 4.62 26.56 -0.30
CA VAL A 414 3.95 25.78 -1.36
C VAL A 414 4.70 25.94 -2.68
N VAL A 415 6.01 25.69 -2.67
CA VAL A 415 6.85 25.69 -3.88
C VAL A 415 6.77 24.31 -4.53
N GLY A 416 7.14 23.26 -3.78
CA GLY A 416 6.87 21.87 -4.12
C GLY A 416 5.45 21.45 -3.72
N PRO A 417 5.08 20.18 -3.96
CA PRO A 417 3.79 19.64 -3.54
C PRO A 417 3.60 19.70 -2.02
N GLN A 418 2.35 19.86 -1.58
CA GLN A 418 1.98 19.68 -0.18
C GLN A 418 2.20 18.23 0.24
N LEU A 419 2.67 18.03 1.48
CA LEU A 419 3.04 16.73 2.03
C LEU A 419 2.06 16.24 3.09
N ASP A 420 0.86 16.82 3.15
CA ASP A 420 -0.22 16.31 3.97
C ASP A 420 -0.55 14.88 3.56
N GLY A 421 -0.42 13.95 4.50
CA GLY A 421 -0.68 12.54 4.25
C GLY A 421 0.45 11.75 3.59
N VAL A 422 1.63 12.34 3.43
CA VAL A 422 2.78 11.73 2.76
C VAL A 422 3.20 10.39 3.37
N GLY A 423 2.94 10.14 4.65
CA GLY A 423 3.25 8.87 5.31
C GLY A 423 2.56 7.67 4.68
N GLY A 424 1.39 7.86 4.05
CA GLY A 424 0.67 6.80 3.32
C GLY A 424 1.37 6.28 2.06
N ARG A 425 2.47 6.94 1.64
CA ARG A 425 3.36 6.45 0.57
C ARG A 425 4.26 5.30 1.04
N GLY A 426 4.47 5.17 2.35
CA GLY A 426 5.36 4.17 2.94
C GLY A 426 6.85 4.51 2.79
N LEU A 427 7.68 3.82 3.59
CA LEU A 427 9.12 4.11 3.72
C LEU A 427 9.84 4.05 2.38
N GLU A 428 9.61 2.98 1.62
CA GLU A 428 10.25 2.74 0.32
C GLU A 428 10.15 3.94 -0.62
N ARG A 429 8.94 4.49 -0.74
CA ARG A 429 8.67 5.58 -1.67
C ARG A 429 9.25 6.89 -1.16
N LEU A 430 9.22 7.11 0.16
CA LEU A 430 9.83 8.28 0.79
C LEU A 430 11.35 8.31 0.61
N LEU A 431 12.02 7.16 0.76
CA LEU A 431 13.46 7.03 0.51
C LEU A 431 13.82 7.43 -0.92
N GLU A 432 13.05 6.95 -1.90
CA GLU A 432 13.24 7.30 -3.30
C GLU A 432 12.96 8.79 -3.57
N ASP A 433 11.84 9.31 -3.09
CA ASP A 433 11.44 10.71 -3.31
C ASP A 433 12.49 11.69 -2.73
N VAL A 434 13.15 11.33 -1.61
CA VAL A 434 14.15 12.20 -0.96
C VAL A 434 15.57 12.01 -1.49
N LEU A 435 16.01 10.77 -1.76
CA LEU A 435 17.38 10.50 -2.21
C LEU A 435 17.55 10.63 -3.73
N ASP A 436 16.47 10.43 -4.50
CA ASP A 436 16.48 10.55 -5.95
C ASP A 436 15.26 11.36 -6.44
N PRO A 437 15.22 12.67 -6.15
CA PRO A 437 14.06 13.51 -6.46
C PRO A 437 13.80 13.67 -7.96
N ASN A 438 14.79 13.34 -8.82
CA ASN A 438 14.64 13.36 -10.27
C ASN A 438 14.03 12.07 -10.84
N ARG A 439 13.92 11.02 -10.04
CA ARG A 439 13.47 9.70 -10.51
C ARG A 439 12.06 9.70 -11.07
N ASN A 440 11.18 10.52 -10.51
CA ASN A 440 9.76 10.58 -10.87
C ASN A 440 9.20 12.00 -10.67
N VAL A 441 9.63 12.93 -11.53
CA VAL A 441 9.18 14.33 -11.45
C VAL A 441 7.89 14.50 -12.24
N ASP A 442 6.83 14.92 -11.56
CA ASP A 442 5.61 15.38 -12.21
C ASP A 442 5.93 16.52 -13.19
N PRO A 443 5.37 16.54 -14.41
CA PRO A 443 5.55 17.65 -15.35
C PRO A 443 5.24 19.02 -14.75
N ALA A 444 4.30 19.11 -13.80
CA ALA A 444 3.98 20.35 -13.10
C ALA A 444 5.13 20.88 -12.21
N PHE A 445 6.08 20.01 -11.83
CA PHE A 445 7.24 20.33 -10.99
C PHE A 445 8.57 20.31 -11.75
N HIS A 446 8.53 20.25 -13.09
CA HIS A 446 9.72 20.37 -13.92
C HIS A 446 10.32 21.77 -13.83
N THR A 447 11.63 21.84 -13.63
CA THR A 447 12.36 23.12 -13.61
C THR A 447 12.35 23.78 -14.98
N THR A 448 12.28 25.11 -14.99
CA THR A 448 12.40 25.95 -16.18
C THR A 448 13.74 26.67 -16.14
N MET A 449 14.48 26.60 -17.23
CA MET A 449 15.69 27.38 -17.46
C MET A 449 15.39 28.56 -18.38
N VAL A 450 15.88 29.73 -18.00
CA VAL A 450 15.67 30.99 -18.71
C VAL A 450 17.03 31.63 -18.96
N SER A 451 17.41 31.73 -20.23
CA SER A 451 18.62 32.44 -20.66
C SER A 451 18.27 33.90 -20.91
N LEU A 452 19.01 34.83 -20.29
CA LEU A 452 18.79 36.27 -20.36
C LEU A 452 19.74 36.95 -21.35
N LYS A 453 19.38 38.16 -21.77
CA LYS A 453 20.14 38.95 -22.76
C LYS A 453 21.52 39.41 -22.27
N ASP A 454 21.68 39.53 -20.96
CA ASP A 454 22.96 39.85 -20.30
C ASP A 454 23.90 38.63 -20.17
N GLY A 455 23.43 37.45 -20.56
CA GLY A 455 24.18 36.20 -20.48
C GLY A 455 23.90 35.37 -19.22
N ASP A 456 23.11 35.90 -18.27
CA ASP A 456 22.73 35.14 -17.08
C ASP A 456 21.72 34.04 -17.40
N VAL A 457 21.80 32.93 -16.66
CA VAL A 457 20.83 31.83 -16.75
C VAL A 457 20.14 31.66 -15.41
N GLN A 458 18.83 31.89 -15.40
CA GLN A 458 17.98 31.68 -14.23
C GLN A 458 17.34 30.29 -14.31
N SER A 459 17.32 29.57 -13.20
CA SER A 459 16.68 28.26 -13.08
C SER A 459 15.72 28.24 -11.90
N GLY A 460 14.51 27.72 -12.12
CA GLY A 460 13.50 27.64 -11.07
C GLY A 460 12.22 26.97 -11.55
N LEU A 461 11.31 26.71 -10.61
CA LEU A 461 9.99 26.20 -10.91
C LEU A 461 9.10 27.33 -11.43
N PHE A 462 8.52 27.17 -12.61
CA PHE A 462 7.59 28.18 -13.15
C PHE A 462 6.32 28.26 -12.30
N ARG A 463 5.94 29.48 -11.92
CA ARG A 463 4.76 29.74 -11.07
C ARG A 463 3.62 30.35 -11.87
N ARG A 464 3.89 31.47 -12.53
CA ARG A 464 2.90 32.25 -13.27
C ARG A 464 3.56 33.22 -14.24
N GLU A 465 2.75 33.76 -15.15
CA GLU A 465 3.07 35.01 -15.83
C GLU A 465 2.34 36.15 -15.13
N GLU A 466 3.01 37.28 -14.98
CA GLU A 466 2.48 38.47 -14.30
C GLU A 466 2.80 39.70 -15.17
N GLY A 467 1.84 40.07 -16.02
CA GLY A 467 2.02 41.09 -17.05
C GLY A 467 3.15 40.77 -18.02
N GLU A 468 4.14 41.67 -18.09
CA GLU A 468 5.33 41.56 -18.94
C GLU A 468 6.49 40.83 -18.25
N ALA A 469 6.23 40.06 -17.18
CA ALA A 469 7.21 39.23 -16.49
C ALA A 469 6.74 37.79 -16.33
N ILE A 470 7.70 36.88 -16.17
CA ILE A 470 7.46 35.52 -15.68
C ILE A 470 7.96 35.41 -14.24
N VAL A 471 7.27 34.62 -13.42
CA VAL A 471 7.66 34.38 -12.03
C VAL A 471 8.11 32.94 -11.88
N LEU A 472 9.35 32.76 -11.41
CA LEU A 472 9.94 31.46 -11.06
C LEU A 472 10.16 31.38 -9.55
N ALA A 473 9.98 30.21 -8.95
CA ALA A 473 10.49 29.92 -7.62
C ALA A 473 11.88 29.30 -7.73
N ASN A 474 12.89 29.89 -7.10
CA ASN A 474 14.26 29.38 -7.11
C ASN A 474 14.48 28.26 -6.06
N SER A 475 15.68 27.67 -6.02
CA SER A 475 16.02 26.57 -5.10
C SER A 475 15.99 26.97 -3.61
N ALA A 476 15.97 28.26 -3.30
CA ALA A 476 15.76 28.78 -1.94
C ALA A 476 14.27 28.95 -1.58
N GLY A 477 13.36 28.55 -2.47
CA GLY A 477 11.92 28.70 -2.30
C GLY A 477 11.41 30.13 -2.50
N LYS A 478 12.23 31.04 -3.04
CA LYS A 478 11.88 32.44 -3.24
C LYS A 478 11.39 32.68 -4.68
N GLU A 479 10.32 33.44 -4.82
CA GLU A 479 9.86 33.91 -6.13
C GLU A 479 10.77 35.01 -6.69
N VAL A 480 11.13 34.85 -7.96
CA VAL A 480 11.95 35.77 -8.77
C VAL A 480 11.14 36.14 -10.00
N SER A 481 10.94 37.44 -10.21
CA SER A 481 10.26 37.99 -11.38
C SER A 481 11.29 38.36 -12.45
N ILE A 482 11.10 37.84 -13.67
CA ILE A 482 11.99 38.00 -14.81
C ILE A 482 11.20 38.70 -15.93
N PRO A 483 11.57 39.91 -16.35
CA PRO A 483 10.90 40.60 -17.45
C PRO A 483 11.04 39.81 -18.76
N LYS A 484 9.94 39.58 -19.48
CA LYS A 484 9.90 38.85 -20.76
C LYS A 484 10.81 39.47 -21.81
N LYS A 485 10.92 40.80 -21.80
CA LYS A 485 11.81 41.56 -22.71
C LYS A 485 13.29 41.21 -22.54
N ASP A 486 13.70 40.67 -21.40
CA ASP A 486 15.09 40.34 -21.08
C ASP A 486 15.40 38.87 -21.36
N ILE A 487 14.40 38.07 -21.74
CA ILE A 487 14.53 36.64 -22.05
C ILE A 487 14.99 36.44 -23.49
N VAL A 488 16.04 35.64 -23.68
CA VAL A 488 16.50 35.13 -24.98
C VAL A 488 15.85 33.79 -25.28
N GLU A 489 15.87 32.89 -24.31
CA GLU A 489 15.35 31.53 -24.45
C GLU A 489 14.73 31.06 -23.14
N ARG A 490 13.62 30.33 -23.25
CA ARG A 490 12.98 29.62 -22.15
C ARG A 490 12.85 28.16 -22.54
N ARG A 491 13.38 27.25 -21.73
CA ARG A 491 13.26 25.80 -21.95
C ARG A 491 12.86 25.08 -20.66
N ALA A 492 11.99 24.08 -20.80
CA ALA A 492 11.70 23.15 -19.72
C ALA A 492 12.84 22.12 -19.60
N SER A 493 13.22 21.82 -18.37
CA SER A 493 14.10 20.70 -18.01
C SER A 493 13.25 19.50 -17.57
N THR A 494 13.83 18.30 -17.57
CA THR A 494 13.20 17.10 -17.00
C THR A 494 13.54 16.89 -15.52
N THR A 495 14.27 17.84 -14.91
CA THR A 495 14.77 17.74 -13.54
C THR A 495 13.89 18.49 -12.55
N SER A 496 13.86 17.98 -11.32
CA SER A 496 13.24 18.60 -10.16
C SER A 496 14.04 19.81 -9.68
N LEU A 497 13.37 20.70 -8.95
CA LEU A 497 14.03 21.78 -8.21
C LEU A 497 14.59 21.29 -6.87
N MET A 498 14.15 20.12 -6.41
CA MET A 498 14.57 19.52 -5.15
C MET A 498 16.03 19.05 -5.21
N PRO A 499 16.86 19.36 -4.20
CA PRO A 499 18.27 18.95 -4.18
C PRO A 499 18.46 17.43 -4.19
N GLU A 500 19.43 16.95 -4.97
CA GLU A 500 19.76 15.52 -5.09
C GLU A 500 20.77 15.04 -4.04
N ASN A 501 21.40 15.96 -3.30
CA ASN A 501 22.49 15.66 -2.38
C ASN A 501 22.03 15.42 -0.93
N PHE A 502 20.74 15.20 -0.68
CA PHE A 502 20.23 14.90 0.67
C PHE A 502 20.87 13.66 1.30
N GLY A 503 21.27 12.69 0.49
CA GLY A 503 22.02 11.52 0.95
C GLY A 503 23.42 11.84 1.50
N GLU A 504 23.97 13.01 1.15
CA GLU A 504 25.30 13.47 1.56
C GLU A 504 25.24 14.52 2.68
N ILE A 505 24.27 15.44 2.61
CA ILE A 505 24.18 16.59 3.54
C ILE A 505 23.41 16.28 4.83
N ILE A 506 22.56 15.25 4.82
CA ILE A 506 21.84 14.78 6.01
C ILE A 506 22.57 13.54 6.55
N SER A 507 22.93 13.56 7.83
CA SER A 507 23.59 12.42 8.46
C SER A 507 22.68 11.19 8.45
N PRO A 508 23.21 9.95 8.45
CA PRO A 508 22.40 8.75 8.54
C PRO A 508 21.32 8.74 9.62
N ALA A 509 21.67 9.17 10.83
CA ALA A 509 20.74 9.19 11.96
C ALA A 509 19.65 10.26 11.80
N ASP A 510 20.02 11.45 11.33
CA ASP A 510 19.07 12.52 11.06
C ASP A 510 18.12 12.17 9.91
N PHE A 511 18.62 11.42 8.93
CA PHE A 511 17.83 10.94 7.81
C PHE A 511 16.80 9.90 8.25
N ASP A 512 17.18 8.95 9.12
CA ASP A 512 16.23 8.00 9.72
C ASP A 512 15.18 8.73 10.56
N ASP A 513 15.59 9.73 11.35
CA ASP A 513 14.67 10.59 12.10
C ASP A 513 13.69 11.32 11.18
N LEU A 514 14.17 11.87 10.04
CA LEU A 514 13.33 12.49 9.01
C LEU A 514 12.32 11.51 8.42
N MET A 515 12.72 10.28 8.10
CA MET A 515 11.80 9.24 7.60
C MET A 515 10.73 8.90 8.64
N ALA A 516 11.09 8.77 9.92
CA ALA A 516 10.11 8.54 10.98
C ALA A 516 9.11 9.70 11.13
N PHE A 517 9.56 10.94 10.96
CA PHE A 517 8.67 12.11 10.94
C PHE A 517 7.70 12.05 9.74
N LEU A 518 8.19 11.84 8.52
CA LEU A 518 7.34 11.80 7.33
C LEU A 518 6.32 10.65 7.37
N LEU A 519 6.73 9.47 7.86
CA LEU A 519 5.85 8.31 8.05
C LEU A 519 4.74 8.58 9.08
N ALA A 520 5.02 9.36 10.13
CA ALA A 520 4.02 9.74 11.11
C ALA A 520 2.93 10.68 10.54
N HIS A 521 3.20 11.35 9.42
CA HIS A 521 2.25 12.23 8.73
C HIS A 521 1.47 11.48 7.64
N GLY A 522 0.87 10.34 8.01
CA GLY A 522 -0.08 9.62 7.17
C GLY A 522 -1.35 10.43 6.87
N PRO A 523 -2.18 10.01 5.89
CA PRO A 523 -3.34 10.78 5.43
C PRO A 523 -4.20 11.25 6.60
N LYS A 524 -4.46 12.56 6.67
CA LYS A 524 -5.40 13.17 7.62
C LYS A 524 -6.82 13.14 7.06
N PRO A 525 -7.85 13.03 7.90
CA PRO A 525 -9.21 13.01 7.41
C PRO A 525 -9.54 14.43 6.96
N THR A 526 -9.95 14.61 5.71
CA THR A 526 -10.45 15.90 5.24
C THR A 526 -11.68 16.28 6.06
N LYS A 527 -11.67 17.49 6.61
CA LYS A 527 -12.69 18.00 7.55
C LYS A 527 -14.08 18.06 6.94
#